data_AF-A0AAV4LGK6-F1
#
_entry.id   AF-A0AAV4LGK6-F1
#
_cell.length_a   1.000
_cell.length_b   1.000
_cell.length_c   1.000
_cell.angle_alpha   90.00
_cell.angle_beta   90.00
_cell.angle_gamma   90.00
#
_symmetry.space_group_name_H-M   'P 1'
#
loop_
_entity.id
_entity.type
_entity.pdbx_description
1 polymer ?
#
loop_
_entity_poly.entity_id
_entity_poly.type
_entity_poly.pdbx_seq_one_letter_code
_entity_poly.pdbx_strand_id
1 'polypeptide(L)'
;MTPGQMLKAMALGADGVYIGTAAIMALVSEQMVKAVPFEPPTSLVIYTGKLTDQLNIDQAALNVVRYLNACVQEMESVAVTLGKTALSDITKSDLCTLDPFIAKATGIQLGYVAPENQDRFFEETKPFFHTFEGQVESQPYMNLH
;
A
#
# COMPACT_ATOMS: atom_id res chain seq x y z
N MET A 1 -2.97 3.45 -5.02
CA MET A 1 -2.93 3.57 -3.56
C MET A 1 -4.32 3.32 -3.03
N THR A 2 -4.48 2.24 -2.25
CA THR A 2 -5.74 1.87 -1.60
C THR A 2 -5.62 2.02 -0.08
N PRO A 3 -6.73 2.09 0.69
CA PRO A 3 -6.68 2.19 2.15
C PRO A 3 -5.91 1.04 2.79
N GLY A 4 -6.07 -0.19 2.31
CA GLY A 4 -5.26 -1.33 2.75
C GLY A 4 -3.75 -1.17 2.49
N GLN A 5 -3.33 -0.48 1.43
CA GLN A 5 -1.91 -0.17 1.20
C GLN A 5 -1.40 0.91 2.17
N MET A 6 -2.24 1.89 2.51
CA MET A 6 -1.93 2.91 3.51
C MET A 6 -1.71 2.26 4.89
N LEU A 7 -2.63 1.38 5.31
CA LEU A 7 -2.50 0.63 6.55
C LEU A 7 -1.24 -0.23 6.61
N LYS A 8 -0.91 -0.94 5.54
CA LYS A 8 0.33 -1.73 5.47
C LYS A 8 1.56 -0.84 5.67
N ALA A 9 1.59 0.33 5.06
CA ALA A 9 2.69 1.28 5.24
C ALA A 9 2.79 1.76 6.69
N MET A 10 1.66 2.15 7.30
CA MET A 10 1.61 2.57 8.70
C MET A 10 2.08 1.45 9.64
N ALA A 11 1.58 0.22 9.45
CA ALA A 11 1.95 -0.96 10.24
C ALA A 11 3.43 -1.35 10.11
N LEU A 12 4.07 -1.01 8.99
CA LEU A 12 5.51 -1.17 8.76
C LEU A 12 6.35 -0.06 9.40
N GLY A 13 5.71 0.99 9.95
CA GLY A 13 6.35 2.09 10.67
C GLY A 13 6.37 3.43 9.92
N ALA A 14 5.56 3.61 8.87
CA ALA A 14 5.47 4.91 8.20
C ALA A 14 4.68 5.94 9.03
N ASP A 15 5.25 7.12 9.23
CA ASP A 15 4.58 8.25 9.89
C ASP A 15 3.51 8.93 9.01
N GLY A 16 3.53 8.68 7.69
CA GLY A 16 2.60 9.25 6.73
C GLY A 16 2.66 8.58 5.36
N VAL A 17 1.61 8.79 4.56
CA VAL A 17 1.47 8.18 3.21
C VAL A 17 1.19 9.27 2.18
N TYR A 18 2.05 9.37 1.16
CA TYR A 18 1.86 10.31 0.05
C TYR A 18 0.94 9.72 -1.03
N ILE A 19 -0.02 10.51 -1.50
CA ILE A 19 -0.95 10.14 -2.57
C ILE A 19 -0.91 11.13 -3.74
N GLY A 20 -0.27 10.75 -4.84
CA GLY A 20 -0.25 11.57 -6.06
C GLY A 20 -1.44 11.29 -6.96
N THR A 21 -1.32 10.26 -7.80
CA THR A 21 -2.33 9.91 -8.83
C THR A 21 -3.72 9.67 -8.24
N ALA A 22 -3.83 9.01 -7.09
CA ALA A 22 -5.14 8.72 -6.49
C ALA A 22 -5.88 10.02 -6.07
N ALA A 23 -5.16 11.00 -5.52
CA ALA A 23 -5.72 12.30 -5.17
C ALA A 23 -6.17 13.07 -6.43
N ILE A 24 -5.35 13.06 -7.49
CA ILE A 24 -5.69 13.71 -8.77
C ILE A 24 -6.94 13.06 -9.39
N MET A 25 -7.05 11.73 -9.37
CA MET A 25 -8.22 11.04 -9.91
C MET A 25 -9.48 11.33 -9.08
N ALA A 26 -9.37 11.37 -7.75
CA ALA A 26 -10.47 11.77 -6.88
C ALA A 26 -10.95 13.19 -7.18
N LEU A 27 -10.00 14.12 -7.37
CA LEU A 27 -10.24 15.51 -7.69
C LEU A 27 -11.13 15.67 -8.94
N VAL A 28 -10.81 14.96 -10.03
CA VAL A 28 -11.51 15.08 -11.32
C VAL A 28 -12.74 14.17 -11.47
N SER A 29 -12.90 13.16 -10.60
CA SER A 29 -13.87 12.07 -10.76
C SER A 29 -15.32 12.51 -11.04
N GLU A 30 -15.94 13.33 -10.18
CA GLU A 30 -17.35 13.73 -10.36
C GLU A 30 -17.57 14.65 -11.56
N GLN A 31 -16.56 15.45 -11.93
CA GLN A 31 -16.68 16.44 -13.00
C GLN A 31 -16.46 15.78 -14.37
N MET A 32 -15.58 14.77 -14.43
CA MET A 32 -15.41 13.92 -15.60
C MET A 32 -16.68 13.15 -15.95
N VAL A 33 -17.40 12.63 -14.93
CA VAL A 33 -18.69 11.93 -15.13
C VAL A 33 -19.79 12.87 -15.63
N LYS A 34 -19.84 14.12 -15.13
CA LYS A 34 -20.83 15.12 -15.57
C LYS A 34 -20.53 15.68 -16.97
N ALA A 35 -19.26 15.79 -17.34
CA ALA A 35 -18.85 16.31 -18.64
C ALA A 35 -19.05 15.30 -19.80
N VAL A 36 -19.18 14.00 -19.50
CA VAL A 36 -19.28 12.96 -20.55
C VAL A 36 -20.41 11.96 -20.26
N PRO A 37 -21.69 12.36 -20.40
CA PRO A 37 -22.80 11.45 -20.10
C PRO A 37 -23.10 10.44 -21.23
N PHE A 38 -22.50 10.58 -22.43
CA PHE A 38 -22.97 9.85 -23.63
C PHE A 38 -21.90 9.38 -24.63
N GLU A 39 -20.59 9.45 -24.34
CA GLU A 39 -19.58 8.98 -25.29
C GLU A 39 -19.04 7.57 -24.99
N PRO A 40 -18.84 6.72 -26.02
CA PRO A 40 -18.17 5.43 -25.87
C PRO A 40 -16.77 5.59 -25.26
N PRO A 41 -16.31 4.64 -24.40
CA PRO A 41 -15.08 4.74 -23.62
C PRO A 41 -13.79 4.98 -24.44
N THR A 42 -13.82 4.72 -25.75
CA THR A 42 -12.72 4.99 -26.69
C THR A 42 -12.47 6.48 -26.95
N SER A 43 -13.49 7.33 -26.84
CA SER A 43 -13.37 8.78 -27.10
C SER A 43 -12.87 9.55 -25.87
N LEU A 44 -13.11 9.01 -24.66
CA LEU A 44 -12.74 9.59 -23.37
C LEU A 44 -11.21 9.71 -23.16
N VAL A 45 -10.44 8.78 -23.71
CA VAL A 45 -8.96 8.75 -23.59
C VAL A 45 -8.29 9.89 -24.37
N ILE A 46 -8.97 10.43 -25.40
CA ILE A 46 -8.39 11.44 -26.31
C ILE A 46 -8.67 12.88 -25.84
N TYR A 47 -9.77 13.10 -25.11
CA TYR A 47 -10.26 14.44 -24.75
C TYR A 47 -9.83 14.95 -23.37
N THR A 48 -9.17 14.12 -22.56
CA THR A 48 -8.81 14.43 -21.18
C THR A 48 -7.92 15.69 -21.03
N GLY A 49 -7.25 16.13 -22.11
CA GLY A 49 -6.41 17.33 -22.12
C GLY A 49 -7.12 18.68 -22.35
N LYS A 50 -8.40 18.72 -22.76
CA LYS A 50 -9.11 19.98 -23.12
C LYS A 50 -10.10 20.51 -22.06
N LEU A 51 -10.29 19.79 -20.95
CA LEU A 51 -11.31 20.12 -19.93
C LEU A 51 -10.72 20.80 -18.67
N THR A 52 -9.41 21.07 -18.63
CA THR A 52 -8.74 21.70 -17.48
C THR A 52 -9.30 23.08 -17.11
N ASP A 53 -9.81 23.84 -18.08
CA ASP A 53 -10.38 25.18 -17.86
C ASP A 53 -11.82 25.13 -17.29
N GLN A 54 -12.42 23.94 -17.15
CA GLN A 54 -13.79 23.75 -16.64
C GLN A 54 -13.82 23.18 -15.21
N LEU A 55 -12.65 23.03 -14.57
CA LEU A 55 -12.56 22.47 -13.23
C LEU A 55 -13.14 23.43 -12.18
N ASN A 56 -14.25 23.03 -11.57
CA ASN A 56 -14.76 23.69 -10.37
C ASN A 56 -13.87 23.31 -9.18
N ILE A 57 -13.10 24.29 -8.68
CA ILE A 57 -12.12 24.10 -7.59
C ILE A 57 -12.78 23.68 -6.27
N ASP A 58 -13.92 24.27 -5.92
CA ASP A 58 -14.62 23.97 -4.66
C ASP A 58 -15.14 22.52 -4.66
N GLN A 59 -15.74 22.10 -5.77
CA GLN A 59 -16.21 20.74 -5.95
C GLN A 59 -15.05 19.74 -5.98
N ALA A 60 -13.95 20.10 -6.65
CA ALA A 60 -12.74 19.31 -6.72
C ALA A 60 -12.13 19.08 -5.33
N ALA A 61 -12.04 20.12 -4.50
CA ALA A 61 -11.58 20.02 -3.11
C ALA A 61 -12.51 19.13 -2.29
N LEU A 62 -13.83 19.29 -2.44
CA LEU A 62 -14.81 18.46 -1.74
C LEU A 62 -14.69 16.97 -2.11
N ASN A 63 -14.40 16.66 -3.38
CA ASN A 63 -14.21 15.29 -3.84
C ASN A 63 -12.98 14.65 -3.18
N VAL A 64 -11.87 15.39 -3.07
CA VAL A 64 -10.66 14.91 -2.38
C VAL A 64 -10.94 14.67 -0.90
N VAL A 65 -11.67 15.58 -0.23
CA VAL A 65 -12.08 15.41 1.17
C VAL A 65 -12.94 14.15 1.34
N ARG A 66 -13.92 13.93 0.46
CA ARG A 66 -14.75 12.72 0.46
C ARG A 66 -13.93 11.45 0.28
N TYR A 67 -13.00 11.46 -0.67
CA TYR A 67 -12.09 10.34 -0.92
C TYR A 67 -11.24 10.02 0.32
N LEU A 68 -10.63 11.04 0.94
CA LEU A 68 -9.82 10.86 2.15
C LEU A 68 -10.67 10.31 3.31
N ASN A 69 -11.87 10.85 3.53
CA ASN A 69 -12.78 10.36 4.57
C ASN A 69 -13.20 8.91 4.32
N ALA A 70 -13.48 8.53 3.07
CA ALA A 70 -13.80 7.15 2.71
C ALA A 70 -12.61 6.22 2.98
N CYS A 71 -11.38 6.67 2.68
CA CYS A 71 -10.18 5.91 2.99
C CYS A 71 -10.04 5.71 4.51
N VAL A 72 -10.21 6.77 5.30
CA VAL A 72 -10.15 6.69 6.77
C VAL A 72 -11.20 5.72 7.31
N GLN A 73 -12.44 5.81 6.84
CA GLN A 73 -13.53 4.94 7.29
C GLN A 73 -13.27 3.45 6.97
N GLU A 74 -12.69 3.15 5.81
CA GLU A 74 -12.27 1.78 5.48
C GLU A 74 -11.16 1.30 6.42
N MET A 75 -10.17 2.15 6.70
CA MET A 75 -9.07 1.80 7.61
C MET A 75 -9.56 1.60 9.05
N GLU A 76 -10.49 2.44 9.52
CA GLU A 76 -11.15 2.28 10.82
C GLU A 76 -11.92 0.95 10.91
N SER A 77 -12.60 0.54 9.84
CA SER A 77 -13.29 -0.75 9.80
C SER A 77 -12.34 -1.93 9.96
N VAL A 78 -11.14 -1.83 9.36
CA VAL A 78 -10.08 -2.83 9.55
C VAL A 78 -9.56 -2.81 10.98
N ALA A 79 -9.31 -1.63 11.55
CA ALA A 79 -8.88 -1.48 12.94
C ALA A 79 -9.86 -2.15 13.92
N VAL A 80 -11.15 -1.89 13.76
CA VAL A 80 -12.23 -2.51 14.56
C VAL A 80 -12.21 -4.04 14.41
N THR A 81 -12.03 -4.54 13.19
CA THR A 81 -11.95 -6.00 12.93
C THR A 81 -10.76 -6.64 13.63
N LEU A 82 -9.65 -5.91 13.77
CA LEU A 82 -8.45 -6.33 14.50
C LEU A 82 -8.55 -6.08 16.02
N GLY A 83 -9.67 -5.56 16.52
CA GLY A 83 -9.86 -5.21 17.94
C GLY A 83 -9.03 -4.01 18.39
N LYS A 84 -8.64 -3.12 17.47
CA LYS A 84 -7.84 -1.93 17.72
C LYS A 84 -8.71 -0.68 17.83
N THR A 85 -8.27 0.28 18.65
CA THR A 85 -9.00 1.54 18.89
C THR A 85 -8.42 2.72 18.13
N ALA A 86 -7.17 2.63 17.68
CA ALA A 86 -6.53 3.61 16.84
C ALA A 86 -5.80 2.96 15.66
N LEU A 87 -5.70 3.68 14.53
CA LEU A 87 -4.93 3.23 13.37
C LEU A 87 -3.44 3.04 13.69
N SER A 88 -2.92 3.79 14.67
CA SER A 88 -1.55 3.67 15.19
C SER A 88 -1.30 2.37 15.96
N ASP A 89 -2.35 1.67 16.40
CA ASP A 89 -2.23 0.42 17.15
C ASP A 89 -2.05 -0.80 16.22
N ILE A 90 -2.15 -0.58 14.90
CA ILE A 90 -1.93 -1.60 13.88
C ILE A 90 -0.43 -1.68 13.64
N THR A 91 0.13 -2.88 13.82
CA THR A 91 1.57 -3.13 13.71
C THR A 91 1.85 -4.32 12.81
N LYS A 92 3.13 -4.66 12.61
CA LYS A 92 3.56 -5.84 11.86
C LYS A 92 2.94 -7.15 12.38
N SER A 93 2.57 -7.24 13.66
CA SER A 93 1.92 -8.44 14.22
C SER A 93 0.50 -8.65 13.69
N ASP A 94 -0.13 -7.59 13.18
CA ASP A 94 -1.47 -7.63 12.60
C ASP A 94 -1.42 -7.90 11.09
N LEU A 95 -0.22 -8.09 10.53
CA LEU A 95 0.02 -8.43 9.13
C LEU A 95 0.43 -9.90 8.96
N CYS A 96 0.20 -10.43 7.77
CA CYS A 96 0.78 -11.69 7.33
C CYS A 96 1.26 -11.58 5.88
N THR A 97 2.16 -12.48 5.48
CA THR A 97 2.67 -12.59 4.11
C THR A 97 2.62 -14.02 3.61
N LEU A 98 2.59 -14.19 2.29
CA LEU A 98 2.72 -15.50 1.64
C LEU A 98 4.12 -15.74 1.10
N ASP A 99 4.99 -14.73 1.22
CA ASP A 99 6.34 -14.75 0.70
C ASP A 99 7.35 -14.95 1.86
N PRO A 100 8.08 -16.09 1.90
CA PRO A 100 9.08 -16.38 2.92
C PRO A 100 10.23 -15.37 3.00
N PHE A 101 10.62 -14.76 1.87
CA PHE A 101 11.64 -13.73 1.86
C PHE A 101 11.13 -12.46 2.54
N ILE A 102 9.91 -12.02 2.21
CA ILE A 102 9.29 -10.88 2.90
C ILE A 102 9.14 -11.17 4.39
N ALA A 103 8.72 -12.38 4.76
CA ALA A 103 8.57 -12.78 6.17
C ALA A 103 9.91 -12.64 6.91
N LYS A 104 10.99 -13.24 6.38
CA LYS A 104 12.32 -13.20 6.99
C LYS A 104 12.90 -11.78 7.02
N ALA A 105 12.69 -10.98 5.98
CA ALA A 105 13.23 -9.62 5.89
C ALA A 105 12.50 -8.61 6.79
N THR A 106 11.19 -8.78 7.00
CA THR A 106 10.36 -7.78 7.69
C THR A 106 9.96 -8.19 9.11
N GLY A 107 10.07 -9.48 9.46
CA GLY A 107 9.58 -10.07 10.70
C GLY A 107 8.07 -10.35 10.72
N ILE A 108 7.40 -10.26 9.57
CA ILE A 108 5.97 -10.56 9.42
C ILE A 108 5.77 -12.07 9.30
N GLN A 109 4.74 -12.61 9.95
CA GLN A 109 4.44 -14.05 9.94
C GLN A 109 3.89 -14.54 8.59
N LEU A 110 4.16 -15.82 8.28
CA LEU A 110 3.57 -16.48 7.13
C LEU A 110 2.10 -16.80 7.39
N GLY A 111 1.22 -16.36 6.49
CA GLY A 111 -0.24 -16.53 6.64
C GLY A 111 -0.75 -17.96 6.49
N TYR A 112 0.09 -18.86 5.96
CA TYR A 112 -0.24 -20.29 5.79
C TYR A 112 0.46 -21.20 6.81
N VAL A 113 1.17 -20.64 7.78
CA VAL A 113 1.84 -21.37 8.86
C VAL A 113 1.27 -20.88 10.19
N ALA A 114 0.96 -21.80 11.11
CA ALA A 114 0.49 -21.41 12.44
C ALA A 114 1.57 -20.62 13.20
N PRO A 115 1.23 -19.64 14.07
CA PRO A 115 2.20 -18.83 14.79
C PRO A 115 3.27 -19.63 15.54
N GLU A 116 2.89 -20.76 16.15
CA GLU A 116 3.77 -21.67 16.89
C GLU A 116 4.71 -22.50 16.01
N ASN A 117 4.45 -22.57 14.69
CA ASN A 117 5.21 -23.38 13.75
C ASN A 117 6.09 -22.53 12.80
N GLN A 118 6.16 -21.21 12.99
CA GLN A 118 6.92 -20.31 12.12
C GLN A 118 8.41 -20.70 12.08
N ASP A 119 9.02 -20.88 13.25
CA ASP A 119 10.45 -21.22 13.37
C ASP A 119 10.76 -22.57 12.73
N ARG A 120 9.94 -23.58 13.03
CA ARG A 120 10.08 -24.93 12.46
C ARG A 120 10.02 -24.89 10.92
N PHE A 121 9.11 -24.11 10.35
CA PHE A 121 9.02 -23.96 8.89
C PHE A 121 10.34 -23.45 8.32
N PHE A 122 10.93 -22.39 8.89
CA PHE A 122 12.18 -21.83 8.39
C PHE A 122 13.40 -22.74 8.63
N GLU A 123 13.41 -23.54 9.69
CA GLU A 123 14.45 -24.55 9.93
C GLU A 123 14.40 -25.66 8.88
N GLU A 124 13.22 -26.24 8.65
CA GLU A 124 13.02 -27.33 7.68
C GLU A 124 13.29 -26.89 6.24
N THR A 125 12.97 -25.63 5.92
CA THR A 125 13.10 -25.07 4.56
C THR A 125 14.41 -24.34 4.32
N LYS A 126 15.28 -24.21 5.34
CA LYS A 126 16.60 -23.56 5.24
C LYS A 126 17.43 -24.00 4.01
N PRO A 127 17.46 -25.30 3.62
CA PRO A 127 18.17 -25.75 2.42
C PRO A 127 17.71 -25.09 1.12
N PHE A 128 16.43 -24.73 1.02
CA PHE A 128 15.85 -24.09 -0.16
C PHE A 128 16.13 -22.58 -0.20
N PHE A 129 16.49 -21.97 0.94
CA PHE A 129 16.81 -20.55 1.08
C PHE A 129 18.32 -20.24 1.12
N HIS A 130 19.19 -21.25 0.96
CA HIS A 130 20.66 -21.11 1.06
C HIS A 130 21.31 -20.22 -0.02
N THR A 131 20.60 -19.88 -1.09
CA THR A 131 21.11 -18.99 -2.16
C THR A 131 21.37 -17.55 -1.68
N PHE A 132 20.91 -17.16 -0.48
CA PHE A 132 20.90 -15.76 -0.05
C PHE A 132 21.89 -15.39 1.07
N GLU A 133 22.56 -16.36 1.71
CA GLU A 133 23.56 -16.07 2.75
C GLU A 133 25.00 -15.95 2.15
N GLY A 134 25.22 -16.43 0.92
CA GLY A 134 26.54 -16.52 0.30
C GLY A 134 27.04 -15.30 -0.50
N GLN A 135 26.34 -14.14 -0.49
CA GLN A 135 26.74 -12.96 -1.27
C GLN A 135 27.08 -11.71 -0.44
N VAL A 136 27.07 -11.77 0.89
CA VAL A 136 27.40 -10.61 1.75
C VAL A 136 28.88 -10.63 2.21
N GLU A 137 29.59 -11.75 2.12
CA GLU A 137 31.01 -11.84 2.47
C GLU A 137 31.90 -12.12 1.24
N SER A 138 32.27 -11.07 0.50
CA SER A 138 33.56 -11.01 -0.21
C SER A 138 33.75 -9.70 -0.98
N GLN A 139 34.06 -8.62 -0.28
CA GLN A 139 34.98 -7.60 -0.83
C GLN A 139 35.96 -7.17 0.26
N PRO A 140 37.17 -7.74 0.32
CA PRO A 140 38.23 -7.22 1.17
C PRO A 140 38.70 -5.88 0.62
N TYR A 141 38.64 -4.85 1.47
CA TYR A 141 39.19 -3.52 1.23
C TYR A 141 40.67 -3.62 0.83
N MET A 142 40.96 -3.34 -0.44
CA MET A 142 42.32 -3.19 -0.93
C MET A 142 42.84 -1.83 -0.45
N ASN A 143 43.66 -1.85 0.60
CA ASN A 143 44.44 -0.70 1.05
C ASN A 143 45.38 -0.26 -0.08
N LEU A 144 45.20 0.97 -0.59
CA LEU A 144 46.22 1.66 -1.38
C LEU A 144 47.14 2.42 -0.42
N HIS A 145 48.39 1.96 -0.32
CA HIS A 145 49.55 2.78 -0.02
C HIS A 145 50.09 3.41 -1.31
#